data_AF-A0A4C1WTY3-F1
#
_entry.id   AF-A0A4C1WTY3-F1
#
_cell.length_a   1.000
_cell.length_b   1.000
_cell.length_c   1.000
_cell.angle_alpha   90.00
_cell.angle_beta   90.00
_cell.angle_gamma   90.00
#
_symmetry.space_group_name_H-M   'P 1'
#
loop_
_entity.id
_entity.type
_entity.pdbx_description
1 polymer ?
#
loop_
_entity_poly.entity_id
_entity_poly.type
_entity_poly.pdbx_seq_one_letter_code
_entity_poly.pdbx_strand_id
1 'polypeptide(L)'
;MEPKPADGSHTCVIGAGVSGLGAARYLRQHGVNYTVFEASRYIGGTWRFDARIGVDEDGTPLFTSMYKDLRLVLLTRNAWLTPAR
;
A
#
# COMPACT_ATOMS: atom_id res chain seq x y z
N MET A 1 -2.13 -14.69 -19.84
CA MET A 1 -3.43 -14.05 -20.14
C MET A 1 -3.12 -12.91 -21.07
N GLU A 2 -3.76 -12.89 -22.24
CA GLU A 2 -3.55 -11.84 -23.24
C GLU A 2 -4.01 -10.48 -22.68
N PRO A 3 -3.22 -9.39 -22.83
CA PRO A 3 -3.64 -8.07 -22.36
C PRO A 3 -4.89 -7.62 -23.13
N LYS A 4 -5.91 -7.17 -22.40
CA LYS A 4 -7.13 -6.64 -23.00
C LYS A 4 -6.77 -5.37 -23.80
N PRO A 5 -7.19 -5.24 -25.07
CA PRO A 5 -6.94 -4.01 -25.84
C PRO A 5 -7.56 -2.83 -25.09
N ALA A 6 -6.80 -1.74 -25.00
CA ALA A 6 -7.21 -0.54 -24.28
C ALA A 6 -8.50 0.02 -24.92
N ASP A 7 -9.65 -0.28 -24.30
CA ASP A 7 -10.78 0.63 -24.38
C ASP A 7 -10.31 1.96 -23.78
N GLY A 8 -10.78 3.10 -24.27
CA GLY A 8 -10.29 4.41 -23.81
C GLY A 8 -10.59 4.74 -22.33
N SER A 9 -10.80 3.73 -21.48
CA SER A 9 -11.04 3.90 -20.05
C SER A 9 -9.72 4.12 -19.29
N HIS A 10 -9.75 5.11 -18.39
CA HIS A 10 -8.62 5.45 -17.52
C HIS A 10 -9.02 5.18 -16.08
N THR A 11 -8.30 4.28 -15.42
CA THR A 11 -8.63 3.87 -14.04
C THR A 11 -7.98 4.79 -13.02
N CYS A 12 -8.74 5.19 -12.01
CA CYS A 12 -8.25 5.98 -10.90
C CYS A 12 -8.11 5.11 -9.65
N VAL A 13 -6.92 5.08 -9.05
CA VAL A 13 -6.66 4.41 -7.77
C VAL A 13 -6.52 5.47 -6.68
N ILE A 14 -7.39 5.44 -5.67
CA ILE A 14 -7.35 6.38 -4.55
C ILE A 14 -6.64 5.73 -3.36
N GLY A 15 -5.54 6.34 -2.93
CA GLY A 15 -4.65 5.91 -1.86
C GLY A 15 -3.46 5.09 -2.37
N ALA A 16 -2.23 5.52 -2.06
CA ALA A 16 -0.98 4.81 -2.34
C ALA A 16 -0.47 4.03 -1.11
N GLY A 17 -1.41 3.40 -0.38
CA GLY A 17 -1.11 2.39 0.64
C GLY A 17 -0.81 1.02 0.03
N VAL A 18 -0.62 0.00 0.87
CA VAL A 18 -0.32 -1.38 0.40
C VAL A 18 -1.40 -1.91 -0.55
N SER A 19 -2.67 -1.64 -0.27
CA SER A 19 -3.79 -2.03 -1.15
C SER A 19 -3.74 -1.33 -2.50
N GLY A 20 -3.57 0.00 -2.52
CA GLY A 20 -3.53 0.77 -3.76
C GLY A 20 -2.29 0.50 -4.61
N LEU A 21 -1.12 0.32 -3.99
CA LEU A 21 0.08 -0.13 -4.69
C LEU A 21 -0.08 -1.56 -5.23
N GLY A 22 -0.75 -2.45 -4.50
CA GLY A 22 -1.12 -3.78 -4.97
C GLY A 22 -2.04 -3.74 -6.20
N ALA A 23 -3.07 -2.89 -6.16
CA ALA A 23 -3.98 -2.66 -7.28
C ALA A 23 -3.23 -2.09 -8.51
N ALA A 24 -2.41 -1.06 -8.31
CA ALA A 24 -1.57 -0.47 -9.36
C ALA A 24 -0.64 -1.50 -10.01
N ARG A 25 -0.01 -2.38 -9.21
CA ARG A 25 0.81 -3.48 -9.74
C ARG A 25 -0.02 -4.40 -10.65
N TYR A 26 -1.21 -4.79 -10.22
CA TYR A 26 -2.07 -5.67 -11.00
C TYR A 26 -2.55 -5.02 -12.30
N LEU A 27 -2.95 -3.74 -12.24
CA LEU A 27 -3.35 -2.95 -13.41
C LEU A 27 -2.20 -2.82 -14.41
N ARG A 28 -0.98 -2.56 -13.93
CA ARG A 28 0.23 -2.51 -14.77
C ARG A 28 0.50 -3.84 -15.46
N GLN A 29 0.33 -4.96 -14.78
CA GLN A 29 0.53 -6.30 -15.36
C GLN A 29 -0.47 -6.62 -16.46
N HIS A 30 -1.66 -6.02 -16.43
CA HIS A 30 -2.72 -6.23 -17.42
C HIS A 30 -2.73 -5.16 -18.52
N GLY A 31 -1.78 -4.23 -18.52
CA GLY A 31 -1.69 -3.17 -19.54
C GLY A 31 -2.82 -2.13 -19.46
N VAL A 32 -3.51 -2.02 -18.31
CA VAL A 32 -4.56 -1.03 -18.10
C VAL A 32 -3.93 0.33 -17.81
N ASN A 33 -4.47 1.40 -18.40
CA ASN A 33 -4.02 2.76 -18.10
C ASN A 33 -4.61 3.24 -16.78
N TYR A 34 -3.77 3.77 -15.88
CA TYR A 34 -4.22 4.19 -14.56
C TYR A 34 -3.39 5.33 -13.97
N THR A 35 -4.00 6.07 -13.04
CA THR A 35 -3.34 7.06 -12.18
C THR A 35 -3.62 6.73 -10.72
N VAL A 36 -2.58 6.83 -9.88
CA VAL A 36 -2.71 6.67 -8.42
C VAL A 36 -2.67 8.06 -7.79
N PHE A 37 -3.64 8.34 -6.93
CA PHE A 37 -3.70 9.55 -6.13
C PHE A 37 -3.44 9.21 -4.67
N GLU A 38 -2.66 10.03 -3.98
CA GLU A 38 -2.38 9.90 -2.55
C GLU A 38 -2.55 11.27 -1.92
N ALA A 39 -3.22 11.31 -0.77
CA ALA A 39 -3.52 12.56 -0.08
C ALA A 39 -2.29 13.10 0.65
N SER A 40 -1.46 12.20 1.19
CA SER A 40 -0.19 12.59 1.82
C SER A 40 0.92 12.79 0.80
N ARG A 41 1.97 13.51 1.21
CA ARG A 41 3.15 13.73 0.36
C ARG A 41 3.94 12.47 0.02
N TYR A 42 3.71 11.36 0.73
CA TYR A 42 4.54 10.17 0.62
C TYR A 42 3.69 8.91 0.57
N ILE A 43 4.12 7.95 -0.24
CA ILE A 43 3.46 6.64 -0.36
C ILE A 43 3.70 5.73 0.86
N GLY A 44 2.92 4.66 0.97
CA GLY A 44 3.04 3.63 2.01
C GLY A 44 1.83 3.55 2.94
N GLY A 45 0.97 4.57 2.94
CA GLY A 45 -0.23 4.65 3.78
C GLY A 45 0.14 4.40 5.24
N THR A 46 -0.57 3.46 5.88
CA THR A 46 -0.33 3.11 7.29
C THR A 46 1.12 2.73 7.58
N TRP A 47 1.84 2.05 6.69
CA TRP A 47 3.16 1.49 7.02
C TRP A 47 4.27 2.53 7.12
N ARG A 48 4.02 3.76 6.66
CA ARG A 48 4.95 4.86 6.82
C ARG A 48 4.82 5.43 8.23
N PHE A 49 5.89 5.37 9.00
CA PHE A 49 5.95 6.02 10.30
C PHE A 49 6.24 7.52 10.12
N ASP A 50 5.44 8.36 10.79
CA ASP A 50 5.68 9.78 11.00
C ASP A 50 5.47 10.06 12.50
N ALA A 51 6.36 10.86 13.09
CA ALA A 51 6.33 11.18 14.52
C ALA A 51 5.40 12.35 14.87
N ARG A 52 4.85 13.05 13.86
CA ARG A 52 3.89 14.14 14.06
C ARG A 52 2.54 13.62 14.58
N ILE A 53 1.71 14.55 15.05
CA ILE A 53 0.38 14.24 15.60
C ILE A 53 -0.62 15.20 14.98
N GLY A 54 -1.75 14.67 14.52
CA GLY A 54 -2.85 15.45 13.95
C GLY A 54 -2.65 15.79 12.47
N VAL A 55 -1.57 16.49 12.13
CA VAL A 55 -1.29 16.96 10.77
C VAL A 55 0.11 16.58 10.29
N ASP A 56 0.25 16.45 8.97
CA ASP A 56 1.53 16.26 8.29
C ASP A 56 2.23 17.59 7.97
N GLU A 57 3.26 17.54 7.12
CA GLU A 57 4.05 18.71 6.68
C GLU A 57 3.23 19.74 5.91
N ASP A 58 2.21 19.28 5.21
CA ASP A 58 1.42 20.07 4.27
C ASP A 58 0.07 20.47 4.87
N GLY A 59 -0.15 20.20 6.16
CA GLY A 59 -1.38 20.52 6.88
C GLY A 59 -2.53 19.53 6.62
N THR A 60 -2.25 18.41 5.98
CA THR A 60 -3.23 17.33 5.74
C THR A 60 -3.34 16.46 7.00
N PRO A 61 -4.51 15.87 7.30
CA PRO A 61 -4.64 14.93 8.40
C PRO A 61 -3.63 13.79 8.32
N LEU A 62 -2.98 13.50 9.44
CA LEU A 62 -2.01 12.41 9.49
C LEU A 62 -2.73 11.06 9.42
N PHE A 63 -2.54 10.32 8.33
CA PHE A 63 -3.22 9.04 8.09
C PHE A 63 -2.53 7.82 8.72
N THR A 64 -1.26 7.94 9.13
CA THR A 64 -0.55 6.83 9.76
C THR A 64 -0.95 6.66 11.22
N SER A 65 -1.15 5.41 11.63
CA SER A 65 -1.39 5.04 13.04
C SER A 65 -0.21 4.26 13.63
N MET A 66 0.93 4.28 12.97
CA MET A 66 2.16 3.63 13.44
C MET A 66 2.76 4.42 14.61
N TYR A 67 3.40 3.70 15.53
CA TYR A 67 4.22 4.28 16.58
C TYR A 67 5.65 3.76 16.48
N LYS A 68 6.58 4.48 17.11
CA LYS A 68 8.05 4.31 16.96
C LYS A 68 8.53 2.86 17.09
N ASP A 69 7.94 2.11 18.01
CA ASP A 69 8.36 0.75 18.34
C ASP A 69 7.37 -0.33 17.86
N LEU A 70 6.46 0.01 16.92
CA LEU A 70 5.54 -0.98 16.36
C LEU A 70 6.34 -2.13 15.72
N ARG A 71 5.98 -3.35 16.08
CA ARG A 71 6.50 -4.59 15.50
C ARG A 71 5.40 -5.26 14.69
N LEU A 72 5.78 -6.06 13.70
CA LEU A 72 4.82 -6.90 12.98
C LEU A 72 4.13 -7.85 13.98
N VAL A 73 2.81 -7.76 14.08
CA VAL A 73 2.00 -8.54 15.04
C VAL A 73 1.78 -9.99 14.57
N LEU A 74 2.13 -10.33 13.34
CA LEU A 74 1.82 -11.63 12.72
C LEU A 74 2.99 -12.64 12.70
N LEU A 75 3.79 -12.73 13.76
CA LEU A 75 4.86 -13.73 13.89
C LEU A 75 4.88 -14.40 15.28
N THR A 76 3.74 -14.97 15.70
CA THR A 76 3.73 -15.93 16.82
C THR A 76 3.40 -17.34 16.32
N ARG A 77 4.47 -18.06 15.95
CA ARG A 77 4.68 -19.52 16.00
C ARG A 77 3.66 -20.47 15.33
N ASN A 78 3.98 -20.86 14.10
CA ASN A 78 3.80 -22.25 13.62
C ASN A 78 4.86 -22.59 12.56
N ALA A 79 6.13 -22.52 12.97
CA ALA A 79 7.28 -23.04 12.22
C ALA A 79 7.70 -24.46 12.67
N TRP A 80 6.80 -25.23 13.30
CA TRP A 80 7.08 -26.59 13.81
C TRP A 80 6.40 -27.69 12.99
N LEU A 81 6.50 -27.63 11.66
CA LEU A 81 6.11 -28.74 10.79
C LEU A 81 7.25 -29.07 9.83
N THR A 82 8.25 -29.79 10.34
CA THR A 82 8.85 -30.99 9.72
C THR A 82 9.84 -31.60 10.71
N PRO A 83 9.79 -32.92 10.97
CA PRO A 83 10.82 -33.57 11.75
C PRO A 83 12.12 -33.59 10.92
N ALA A 84 13.22 -33.16 11.53
CA ALA A 84 14.55 -33.48 11.01
C ALA A 84 14.72 -35.01 11.03
N ARG A 85 15.35 -35.52 9.97
CA ARG A 85 15.75 -36.93 9.80
C ARG A 85 16.49 -37.49 11.03
#